data_AF-A0A2I0TMF8-F1
#
_entry.id   AF-A0A2I0TMF8-F1
#
_cell.length_a   1.000
_cell.length_b   1.000
_cell.length_c   1.000
_cell.angle_alpha   90.00
_cell.angle_beta   90.00
_cell.angle_gamma   90.00
#
_symmetry.space_group_name_H-M   'P 1'
#
loop_
_entity.id
_entity.type
_entity.pdbx_description
1 polymer ?
#
loop_
_entity_poly.entity_id
_entity_poly.type
_entity_poly.pdbx_seq_one_letter_code
_entity_poly.pdbx_strand_id
1 'polypeptide(L)'
;MENSTGLICPVLTSVVCSGAVVQQVCCYCCLLGKAAQIQGQSCEPNPKIGYQCGIVFRDCCVKDEGGVVSISDDAPKKEQVEISKEELDQEDPYLHDGCRGGGPCSQQCRDTGSSYVCSCFVGYQLQPDGVNCEDIDECETGTHNCPPDFICQNTPGSFRCRPKLQCMSGFIQDALGNCIDINECLSTNMPCPAGQICINTDGSYTCQRISPSCGRGYHLNEDGTRCVDVDECSSSNQPCGEGHVCINAPGNYRCECKSGYSFDVISRTCIDINECRRYPGRLCAHKCENTPGSYYCTCTMGFKLSTDGRSCEDLNECESSPCSQECANVYGSYQCYCRRGFQLSDVDGISCEDIDECVAESHNCSFNETCFNIQGGFRCLSLECPENYRKSGDTRCERLPCNENKECQSLPLRITYYHLSFPTNIQVPTDIFRMGPSNAVPGDKILLSIISGNQEGFFTTKKVNNHSGIVVMQRQITEPRDLLLTIQMQLSRHGTVNTFIAKLFIFVSAQL
;
A
#
# COMPACT_ATOMS: atom_id res chain seq x y z
N MET A 1 34.19 -61.78 -69.87
CA MET A 1 35.02 -62.82 -70.52
C MET A 1 36.43 -62.27 -70.44
N GLU A 2 37.41 -62.78 -69.70
CA GLU A 2 37.66 -64.02 -68.94
C GLU A 2 38.35 -63.56 -67.64
N ASN A 3 37.97 -64.03 -66.44
CA ASN A 3 38.45 -65.26 -65.80
C ASN A 3 39.99 -65.43 -65.82
N SER A 4 40.62 -64.97 -64.74
CA SER A 4 41.89 -65.49 -64.24
C SER A 4 41.99 -65.11 -62.76
N THR A 5 41.20 -65.77 -61.91
CA THR A 5 41.68 -66.86 -61.05
C THR A 5 42.82 -66.40 -60.13
N GLY A 6 42.48 -65.55 -59.16
CA GLY A 6 43.28 -65.46 -57.94
C GLY A 6 43.34 -66.85 -57.32
N LEU A 7 44.53 -67.27 -56.88
CA LEU A 7 44.75 -68.55 -56.22
C LEU A 7 43.85 -68.64 -54.97
N ILE A 8 42.70 -69.30 -55.11
CA ILE A 8 41.80 -69.60 -54.00
C ILE A 8 42.24 -70.95 -53.43
N CYS A 9 42.72 -70.95 -52.19
CA CYS A 9 42.96 -72.19 -51.47
C CYS A 9 41.62 -72.90 -51.21
N PRO A 10 41.40 -74.13 -51.72
CA PRO A 10 40.22 -74.90 -51.38
C PRO A 10 40.30 -75.39 -49.93
N VAL A 11 39.14 -75.59 -49.31
CA VAL A 11 39.02 -76.17 -47.96
C VAL A 11 39.48 -77.64 -48.02
N LEU A 12 40.67 -77.93 -47.49
CA LEU A 12 41.23 -79.28 -47.45
C LEU A 12 40.60 -80.07 -46.30
N THR A 13 39.86 -81.13 -46.62
CA THR A 13 39.26 -82.05 -45.64
C THR A 13 40.10 -83.29 -45.35
N SER A 14 41.22 -83.51 -46.06
CA SER A 14 42.20 -84.57 -45.74
C SER A 14 43.62 -84.18 -46.14
N VAL A 15 44.62 -84.58 -45.35
CA VAL A 15 46.04 -84.24 -45.52
C VAL A 15 46.71 -85.28 -46.42
N VAL A 16 46.52 -85.15 -47.73
CA VAL A 16 47.39 -85.83 -48.70
C VAL A 16 47.91 -84.77 -49.66
N CYS A 17 49.16 -84.35 -49.44
CA CYS A 17 49.77 -83.25 -50.19
C CYS A 17 50.65 -83.85 -51.29
N SER A 18 50.07 -84.05 -52.48
CA SER A 18 50.76 -84.46 -53.70
C SER A 18 50.12 -83.75 -54.90
N GLY A 19 50.82 -82.79 -55.51
CA GLY A 19 50.29 -81.99 -56.63
C GLY A 19 50.92 -80.60 -56.77
N ALA A 20 50.36 -79.80 -57.70
CA ALA A 20 50.85 -78.50 -58.16
C ALA A 20 51.14 -77.47 -57.04
N VAL A 21 51.99 -76.48 -57.33
CA VAL A 21 52.52 -75.46 -56.38
C VAL A 21 51.44 -74.81 -55.49
N VAL A 22 50.27 -74.49 -56.04
CA VAL A 22 49.14 -73.89 -55.30
C VAL A 22 48.66 -74.79 -54.15
N GLN A 23 48.66 -76.09 -54.35
CA GLN A 23 48.21 -77.09 -53.37
C GLN A 23 49.21 -77.23 -52.21
N GLN A 24 50.50 -77.02 -52.47
CA GLN A 24 51.56 -77.05 -51.45
C GLN A 24 51.49 -75.83 -50.52
N VAL A 25 51.22 -74.64 -51.08
CA VAL A 25 51.08 -73.39 -50.30
C VAL A 25 49.90 -73.48 -49.32
N CYS A 26 48.74 -73.96 -49.76
CA CYS A 26 47.56 -74.11 -48.90
C CYS A 26 47.76 -75.19 -47.81
N CYS A 27 48.47 -76.27 -48.14
CA CYS A 27 48.82 -77.34 -47.18
C CYS A 27 49.75 -76.81 -46.08
N TYR A 28 50.73 -75.96 -46.42
CA TYR A 28 51.63 -75.32 -45.47
C TYR A 28 50.89 -74.40 -44.46
N CYS A 29 49.93 -73.61 -44.94
CA CYS A 29 49.08 -72.75 -44.09
C CYS A 29 48.26 -73.52 -43.05
N CYS A 30 47.70 -74.67 -43.44
CA CYS A 30 46.93 -75.52 -42.54
C CYS A 30 47.80 -76.19 -41.47
N LEU A 31 49.01 -76.63 -41.83
CA LEU A 31 49.98 -77.21 -40.87
C LEU A 31 50.44 -76.19 -39.83
N LEU A 32 50.62 -74.92 -40.21
CA LEU A 32 50.91 -73.83 -39.28
C LEU A 32 49.77 -73.60 -38.28
N GLY A 33 48.52 -73.68 -38.72
CA GLY A 33 47.33 -73.58 -37.85
C GLY A 33 47.27 -74.72 -36.82
N LYS A 34 47.50 -75.96 -37.25
CA LYS A 34 47.56 -77.12 -36.33
C LYS A 34 48.74 -77.05 -35.37
N ALA A 35 49.90 -76.57 -35.82
CA ALA A 35 51.06 -76.39 -34.95
C ALA A 35 50.78 -75.32 -33.87
N ALA A 36 50.12 -74.22 -34.21
CA ALA A 36 49.69 -73.20 -33.26
C ALA A 36 48.73 -73.76 -32.21
N GLN A 37 47.76 -74.59 -32.63
CA GLN A 37 46.82 -75.27 -31.73
C GLN A 37 47.52 -76.24 -30.76
N ILE A 38 48.43 -77.09 -31.25
CA ILE A 38 49.20 -78.03 -30.41
C ILE A 38 50.12 -77.27 -29.43
N GLN A 39 50.61 -76.09 -29.82
CA GLN A 39 51.46 -75.25 -28.99
C GLN A 39 50.68 -74.28 -28.08
N GLY A 40 49.34 -74.35 -28.05
CA GLY A 40 48.49 -73.47 -27.22
C GLY A 40 48.57 -71.99 -27.59
N GLN A 41 48.96 -71.68 -28.82
CA GLN A 41 49.07 -70.31 -29.34
C GLN A 41 47.73 -69.85 -29.93
N SER A 42 47.58 -68.52 -30.06
CA SER A 42 46.37 -67.92 -30.63
C SER A 42 46.12 -68.42 -32.05
N CYS A 43 44.86 -68.75 -32.36
CA CYS A 43 44.40 -69.08 -33.71
C CYS A 43 44.24 -67.85 -34.61
N GLU A 44 44.75 -66.69 -34.18
CA GLU A 44 44.86 -65.51 -35.02
C GLU A 44 46.17 -65.54 -35.83
N PRO A 45 46.10 -65.53 -37.18
CA PRO A 45 47.29 -65.57 -38.01
C PRO A 45 48.09 -64.28 -37.86
N ASN A 46 49.41 -64.39 -37.83
CA ASN A 46 50.30 -63.24 -37.90
C ASN A 46 49.99 -62.43 -39.19
N PRO A 47 49.88 -61.10 -39.14
CA PRO A 47 49.60 -60.27 -40.32
C PRO A 47 50.62 -60.42 -41.47
N LYS A 48 51.80 -61.01 -41.21
CA LYS A 48 52.77 -61.41 -42.26
C LYS A 48 52.35 -62.64 -43.09
N ILE A 49 51.34 -63.37 -42.64
CA ILE A 49 50.76 -64.52 -43.34
C ILE A 49 49.61 -63.98 -44.19
N GLY A 50 49.79 -63.95 -45.52
CA GLY A 50 48.85 -63.33 -46.44
C GLY A 50 47.40 -63.77 -46.24
N TYR A 51 46.45 -62.88 -46.57
CA TYR A 51 45.02 -63.01 -46.24
C TYR A 51 44.42 -64.40 -46.51
N GLN A 52 44.66 -64.98 -47.69
CA GLN A 52 44.14 -66.30 -48.07
C GLN A 52 44.73 -67.45 -47.22
N CYS A 53 46.01 -67.35 -46.86
CA CYS A 53 46.68 -68.30 -45.96
C CYS A 53 46.17 -68.14 -44.52
N GLY A 54 45.85 -66.91 -44.11
CA GLY A 54 45.25 -66.62 -42.81
C GLY A 54 43.85 -67.22 -42.61
N ILE A 55 43.07 -67.42 -43.68
CA ILE A 55 41.77 -68.10 -43.63
C ILE A 55 41.97 -69.60 -43.36
N VAL A 56 42.83 -70.27 -44.14
CA VAL A 56 43.13 -71.70 -43.99
C VAL A 56 43.79 -72.00 -42.64
N PHE A 57 44.67 -71.11 -42.15
CA PHE A 57 45.27 -71.18 -40.82
C PHE A 57 44.21 -71.20 -39.72
N ARG A 58 43.22 -70.30 -39.80
CA ARG A 58 42.16 -70.15 -38.79
C ARG A 58 41.22 -71.36 -38.80
N ASP A 59 40.85 -71.85 -39.97
CA ASP A 59 40.02 -73.04 -40.13
C ASP A 59 40.70 -74.32 -39.59
N CYS A 60 42.00 -74.47 -39.82
CA CYS A 60 42.76 -75.64 -39.36
C CYS A 60 43.20 -75.57 -37.89
N CYS A 61 43.20 -74.38 -37.26
CA CYS A 61 43.54 -74.20 -35.84
C CYS A 61 42.35 -74.52 -34.90
N VAL A 62 41.12 -74.59 -35.43
CA VAL A 62 39.89 -74.74 -34.63
C VAL A 62 39.26 -76.14 -34.75
N LYS A 63 39.56 -76.91 -35.80
CA LYS A 63 38.90 -78.20 -36.07
C LYS A 63 39.64 -79.40 -35.46
N ASP A 64 39.19 -79.79 -34.27
CA ASP A 64 38.82 -81.18 -33.98
C ASP A 64 37.60 -81.16 -33.03
N GLU A 65 36.40 -81.29 -33.61
CA GLU A 65 35.20 -81.59 -32.83
C GLU A 65 35.17 -83.08 -32.50
N GLY A 66 35.23 -83.39 -31.20
CA GLY A 66 34.61 -84.61 -30.64
C GLY A 66 35.51 -85.84 -30.52
N GLY A 67 36.25 -85.94 -29.41
CA GLY A 67 36.87 -87.18 -28.96
C GLY A 67 37.49 -87.07 -27.59
N VAL A 68 36.75 -87.49 -26.55
CA VAL A 68 37.26 -87.63 -25.17
C VAL A 68 38.44 -88.62 -25.16
N VAL A 69 39.65 -88.18 -24.84
CA VAL A 69 40.68 -89.03 -24.21
C VAL A 69 41.58 -88.19 -23.30
N SER A 70 41.50 -88.48 -22.01
CA SER A 70 42.50 -88.16 -20.98
C SER A 70 43.81 -88.93 -21.22
N ILE A 71 44.97 -88.33 -20.91
CA ILE A 71 46.06 -88.84 -20.03
C ILE A 71 47.44 -88.19 -20.33
N SER A 72 48.05 -87.69 -19.24
CA SER A 72 49.46 -87.53 -18.83
C SER A 72 50.56 -86.91 -19.72
N ASP A 73 51.27 -85.99 -19.09
CA ASP A 73 52.74 -85.82 -19.02
C ASP A 73 53.59 -86.63 -20.03
N ASP A 74 54.06 -85.98 -21.09
CA ASP A 74 55.46 -86.00 -21.53
C ASP A 74 55.67 -85.12 -22.78
N ALA A 75 56.52 -84.09 -22.66
CA ALA A 75 56.88 -83.18 -23.75
C ALA A 75 58.08 -83.71 -24.57
N PRO A 76 58.14 -83.42 -25.88
CA PRO A 76 59.44 -83.25 -26.55
C PRO A 76 59.59 -81.92 -27.33
N LYS A 77 60.85 -81.53 -27.49
CA LYS A 77 61.39 -80.21 -27.88
C LYS A 77 61.35 -79.90 -29.38
N LYS A 78 61.46 -78.58 -29.65
CA LYS A 78 61.76 -77.87 -30.91
C LYS A 78 62.74 -78.58 -31.86
N GLU A 79 62.44 -78.54 -33.16
CA GLU A 79 63.46 -78.42 -34.21
C GLU A 79 62.92 -77.71 -35.47
N GLN A 80 63.77 -76.85 -36.04
CA GLN A 80 63.57 -76.00 -37.21
C GLN A 80 63.73 -76.80 -38.51
N VAL A 81 63.02 -76.43 -39.58
CA VAL A 81 63.40 -76.82 -40.95
C VAL A 81 63.24 -75.63 -41.90
N GLU A 82 64.36 -75.21 -42.49
CA GLU A 82 64.53 -74.21 -43.54
C GLU A 82 64.08 -74.74 -44.92
N ILE A 83 63.52 -73.87 -45.75
CA ILE A 83 63.16 -74.13 -47.15
C ILE A 83 64.34 -73.73 -48.06
N SER A 84 64.80 -74.65 -48.92
CA SER A 84 65.93 -74.47 -49.82
C SER A 84 65.57 -73.70 -51.12
N LYS A 85 65.99 -72.43 -51.17
CA LYS A 85 66.71 -71.69 -52.22
C LYS A 85 66.61 -71.96 -53.75
N GLU A 86 65.61 -72.64 -54.30
CA GLU A 86 65.58 -72.92 -55.76
C GLU A 86 64.31 -72.52 -56.52
N GLU A 87 63.64 -71.42 -56.14
CA GLU A 87 62.65 -70.75 -57.01
C GLU A 87 62.87 -69.22 -57.06
N LEU A 88 64.14 -68.82 -57.13
CA LEU A 88 64.56 -67.48 -57.56
C LEU A 88 64.58 -67.49 -59.10
N ASP A 89 63.58 -66.87 -59.71
CA ASP A 89 63.57 -66.25 -61.06
C ASP A 89 62.23 -66.42 -61.80
N GLN A 90 61.14 -65.90 -61.22
CA GLN A 90 60.00 -65.41 -61.99
C GLN A 90 59.78 -63.93 -61.64
N GLU A 91 59.96 -63.06 -62.64
CA GLU A 91 59.76 -61.61 -62.51
C GLU A 91 58.34 -61.32 -62.00
N ASP A 92 58.28 -60.69 -60.83
CA ASP A 92 57.06 -60.40 -60.06
C ASP A 92 56.12 -59.46 -60.86
N PRO A 93 54.90 -59.90 -61.23
CA PRO A 93 53.91 -59.09 -61.96
C PRO A 93 53.47 -57.81 -61.22
N TYR A 94 53.85 -57.65 -59.94
CA TYR A 94 53.53 -56.50 -59.10
C TYR A 94 54.68 -55.49 -58.98
N LEU A 95 55.68 -55.53 -59.88
CA LEU A 95 56.85 -54.64 -59.84
C LEU A 95 56.50 -53.14 -59.85
N HIS A 96 55.28 -52.77 -60.27
CA HIS A 96 54.78 -51.39 -60.30
C HIS A 96 53.64 -51.08 -59.31
N ASP A 97 53.33 -51.98 -58.36
CA ASP A 97 52.35 -51.69 -57.30
C ASP A 97 52.95 -50.73 -56.25
N GLY A 98 52.43 -49.50 -56.20
CA GLY A 98 52.86 -48.45 -55.28
C GLY A 98 52.58 -48.74 -53.80
N CYS A 99 51.77 -49.76 -53.49
CA CYS A 99 51.46 -50.21 -52.14
C CYS A 99 52.18 -51.51 -51.75
N ARG A 100 53.12 -52.01 -52.57
CA ARG A 100 53.92 -53.21 -52.29
C ARG A 100 54.70 -53.05 -50.98
N GLY A 101 54.57 -54.01 -50.07
CA GLY A 101 55.22 -53.99 -48.75
C GLY A 101 54.56 -53.07 -47.71
N GLY A 102 53.33 -52.62 -47.95
CA GLY A 102 52.60 -51.67 -47.10
C GLY A 102 52.50 -50.26 -47.68
N GLY A 103 53.27 -49.96 -48.74
CA GLY A 103 53.32 -48.64 -49.36
C GLY A 103 53.93 -47.57 -48.45
N PRO A 104 53.94 -46.31 -48.88
CA PRO A 104 54.41 -45.18 -48.07
C PRO A 104 53.42 -44.79 -46.96
N CYS A 105 52.15 -45.21 -47.04
CA CYS A 105 51.09 -44.84 -46.11
C CYS A 105 51.29 -45.48 -44.72
N SER A 106 51.02 -44.73 -43.66
CA SER A 106 51.20 -45.23 -42.28
C SER A 106 50.16 -46.28 -41.86
N GLN A 107 49.00 -46.36 -42.53
CA GLN A 107 47.93 -47.30 -42.21
C GLN A 107 47.37 -48.04 -43.44
N GLN A 108 46.46 -47.43 -44.21
CA GLN A 108 45.87 -48.07 -45.40
C GLN A 108 46.37 -47.39 -46.68
N CYS A 109 46.80 -48.19 -47.65
CA CYS A 109 47.29 -47.77 -48.96
C CYS A 109 46.44 -48.40 -50.07
N ARG A 110 45.98 -47.60 -51.02
CA ARG A 110 45.27 -48.05 -52.22
C ARG A 110 45.96 -47.52 -53.47
N ASP A 111 46.44 -48.42 -54.32
CA ASP A 111 47.03 -48.06 -55.61
C ASP A 111 45.93 -47.72 -56.64
N THR A 112 46.19 -46.69 -57.45
CA THR A 112 45.32 -46.21 -58.53
C THR A 112 45.95 -46.38 -59.91
N GLY A 113 47.12 -47.02 -60.00
CA GLY A 113 47.84 -47.33 -61.24
C GLY A 113 48.71 -46.19 -61.81
N SER A 114 48.49 -44.94 -61.38
CA SER A 114 49.37 -43.80 -61.67
C SER A 114 49.95 -43.13 -60.41
N SER A 115 49.37 -43.42 -59.25
CA SER A 115 49.76 -42.94 -57.92
C SER A 115 49.08 -43.82 -56.84
N TYR A 116 49.33 -43.53 -55.57
CA TYR A 116 48.72 -44.20 -54.43
C TYR A 116 47.84 -43.22 -53.63
N VAL A 117 46.81 -43.74 -52.97
CA VAL A 117 45.93 -42.99 -52.07
C VAL A 117 46.02 -43.61 -50.68
N CYS A 118 46.39 -42.79 -49.70
CA CYS A 118 46.42 -43.19 -48.30
C CYS A 118 45.08 -42.89 -47.61
N SER A 119 44.65 -43.78 -46.72
CA SER A 119 43.50 -43.57 -45.84
C SER A 119 43.77 -44.10 -44.44
N CYS A 120 43.08 -43.53 -43.45
CA CYS A 120 43.25 -43.91 -42.04
C CYS A 120 42.14 -44.84 -41.57
N PHE A 121 42.44 -45.66 -40.57
CA PHE A 121 41.43 -46.42 -39.82
C PHE A 121 40.51 -45.45 -39.06
N VAL A 122 39.31 -45.92 -38.74
CA VAL A 122 38.35 -45.16 -37.93
C VAL A 122 39.01 -44.79 -36.58
N GLY A 123 38.84 -43.54 -36.15
CA GLY A 123 39.51 -42.99 -34.96
C GLY A 123 40.82 -42.25 -35.26
N TYR A 124 41.26 -42.22 -36.52
CA TYR A 124 42.48 -41.51 -36.94
C TYR A 124 42.21 -40.53 -38.08
N GLN A 125 42.94 -39.42 -38.13
CA GLN A 125 42.85 -38.40 -39.17
C GLN A 125 44.12 -38.37 -40.05
N LEU A 126 43.92 -38.21 -41.37
CA LEU A 126 45.02 -38.10 -42.32
C LEU A 126 45.63 -36.70 -42.25
N GLN A 127 46.93 -36.65 -42.01
CA GLN A 127 47.68 -35.41 -41.93
C GLN A 127 47.77 -34.72 -43.30
N PRO A 128 48.08 -33.41 -43.34
CA PRO A 128 48.21 -32.65 -44.58
C PRO A 128 49.28 -33.18 -45.54
N ASP A 129 50.21 -34.01 -45.06
CA ASP A 129 51.21 -34.69 -45.86
C ASP A 129 50.61 -35.80 -46.77
N GLY A 130 49.35 -36.17 -46.54
CA GLY A 130 48.62 -37.16 -47.32
C GLY A 130 49.08 -38.61 -47.08
N VAL A 131 49.90 -38.87 -46.06
CA VAL A 131 50.57 -40.17 -45.84
C VAL A 131 50.45 -40.66 -44.40
N ASN A 132 50.52 -39.75 -43.41
CA ASN A 132 50.52 -40.12 -42.00
C ASN A 132 49.13 -39.98 -41.36
N CYS A 133 48.79 -40.92 -40.49
CA CYS A 133 47.56 -40.94 -39.72
C CYS A 133 47.85 -40.65 -38.25
N GLU A 134 47.21 -39.61 -37.70
CA GLU A 134 47.28 -39.26 -36.29
C GLU A 134 46.00 -39.67 -35.57
N ASP A 135 46.14 -40.09 -34.32
CA ASP A 135 45.03 -40.43 -33.44
C ASP A 135 44.13 -39.21 -33.18
N ILE A 136 42.81 -39.38 -33.25
CA ILE A 136 41.87 -38.32 -32.89
C ILE A 136 41.61 -38.44 -31.38
N ASP A 137 42.10 -37.48 -30.59
CA ASP A 137 41.79 -37.46 -29.16
C ASP A 137 40.33 -37.03 -28.93
N GLU A 138 39.44 -38.00 -28.71
CA GLU A 138 38.01 -37.70 -28.49
C GLU A 138 37.74 -37.02 -27.14
N CYS A 139 38.69 -37.09 -26.19
CA CYS A 139 38.60 -36.41 -24.90
C CYS A 139 38.94 -34.91 -25.02
N GLU A 140 39.91 -34.53 -25.85
CA GLU A 140 40.22 -33.12 -26.12
C GLU A 140 39.23 -32.47 -27.09
N THR A 141 38.83 -33.20 -28.13
CA THR A 141 37.86 -32.70 -29.12
C THR A 141 36.43 -32.67 -28.59
N GLY A 142 36.16 -33.31 -27.44
CA GLY A 142 34.86 -33.32 -26.77
C GLY A 142 33.80 -34.18 -27.47
N THR A 143 34.21 -35.08 -28.35
CA THR A 143 33.32 -35.99 -29.10
C THR A 143 33.06 -37.31 -28.37
N HIS A 144 33.63 -37.50 -27.18
CA HIS A 144 33.40 -38.66 -26.33
C HIS A 144 32.00 -38.65 -25.68
N ASN A 145 31.45 -39.84 -25.42
CA ASN A 145 30.11 -40.01 -24.83
C ASN A 145 30.15 -40.55 -23.38
N CYS A 146 31.16 -40.14 -22.59
CA CYS A 146 31.29 -40.59 -21.21
C CYS A 146 30.17 -40.04 -20.30
N PRO A 147 29.59 -40.85 -19.40
CA PRO A 147 28.59 -40.37 -18.43
C PRO A 147 29.14 -39.28 -17.49
N PRO A 148 28.29 -38.44 -16.88
CA PRO A 148 28.72 -37.31 -16.03
C PRO A 148 29.65 -37.70 -14.86
N ASP A 149 29.47 -38.90 -14.31
CA ASP A 149 30.23 -39.44 -13.17
C ASP A 149 31.51 -40.20 -13.60
N PHE A 150 31.87 -40.14 -14.88
CA PHE A 150 33.03 -40.80 -15.45
C PHE A 150 33.98 -39.78 -16.08
N ILE A 151 35.27 -40.11 -16.11
CA ILE A 151 36.35 -39.33 -16.72
C ILE A 151 36.76 -40.02 -18.02
N CYS A 152 36.87 -39.25 -19.12
CA CYS A 152 37.38 -39.72 -20.41
C CYS A 152 38.90 -39.92 -20.36
N GLN A 153 39.39 -41.00 -20.95
CA GLN A 153 40.81 -41.27 -21.15
C GLN A 153 41.03 -41.71 -22.61
N ASN A 154 41.81 -40.94 -23.36
CA ASN A 154 42.12 -41.25 -24.75
C ASN A 154 43.01 -42.50 -24.88
N THR A 155 42.80 -43.27 -25.94
CA THR A 155 43.58 -44.47 -26.29
C THR A 155 43.82 -44.49 -27.80
N PRO A 156 44.91 -45.10 -28.30
CA PRO A 156 45.14 -45.10 -29.75
C PRO A 156 43.96 -45.73 -30.54
N GLY A 157 43.24 -44.90 -31.28
CA GLY A 157 42.10 -45.18 -32.14
C GLY A 157 40.72 -45.11 -31.47
N SER A 158 40.62 -44.73 -30.18
CA SER A 158 39.36 -44.71 -29.41
C SER A 158 39.52 -44.04 -28.02
N PHE A 159 38.47 -43.97 -27.21
CA PHE A 159 38.55 -43.54 -25.81
C PHE A 159 37.91 -44.56 -24.84
N ARG A 160 38.26 -44.48 -23.56
CA ARG A 160 37.61 -45.22 -22.47
C ARG A 160 37.14 -44.30 -21.35
N CYS A 161 36.04 -44.66 -20.69
CA CYS A 161 35.48 -43.93 -19.57
C CYS A 161 35.75 -44.66 -18.24
N ARG A 162 36.28 -43.96 -17.22
CA ARG A 162 36.54 -44.52 -15.87
C ARG A 162 35.78 -43.77 -14.76
N PRO A 163 35.32 -44.41 -13.67
CA PRO A 163 34.52 -43.75 -12.63
C PRO A 163 35.27 -42.65 -11.85
N LYS A 164 34.57 -41.59 -11.44
CA LYS A 164 35.03 -40.59 -10.47
C LYS A 164 34.82 -41.13 -9.04
N LEU A 165 35.88 -41.19 -8.21
CA LEU A 165 35.76 -41.56 -6.79
C LEU A 165 35.13 -40.37 -6.03
N GLN A 166 34.21 -40.58 -5.08
CA GLN A 166 33.59 -39.51 -4.28
C GLN A 166 33.85 -39.74 -2.77
N CYS A 167 34.37 -38.74 -2.06
CA CYS A 167 34.67 -38.83 -0.61
C CYS A 167 33.44 -38.65 0.29
N MET A 168 33.52 -39.17 1.52
CA MET A 168 32.49 -38.96 2.56
C MET A 168 32.44 -37.49 3.00
N SER A 169 31.29 -37.05 3.52
CA SER A 169 31.11 -35.68 4.05
C SER A 169 32.11 -35.43 5.19
N GLY A 170 32.74 -34.25 5.19
CA GLY A 170 33.84 -33.90 6.11
C GLY A 170 35.25 -34.17 5.54
N PHE A 171 35.36 -34.76 4.34
CA PHE A 171 36.64 -35.06 3.70
C PHE A 171 36.73 -34.47 2.28
N ILE A 172 37.92 -34.03 1.88
CA ILE A 172 38.25 -33.57 0.52
C ILE A 172 39.25 -34.52 -0.17
N GLN A 173 39.25 -34.57 -1.50
CA GLN A 173 40.23 -35.34 -2.25
C GLN A 173 41.54 -34.57 -2.39
N ASP A 174 42.64 -35.22 -2.05
CA ASP A 174 43.97 -34.76 -2.42
C ASP A 174 44.24 -34.99 -3.93
N ALA A 175 45.37 -34.47 -4.42
CA ALA A 175 45.77 -34.59 -5.83
C ALA A 175 46.00 -36.04 -6.32
N LEU A 176 46.09 -37.00 -5.39
CA LEU A 176 46.29 -38.42 -5.65
C LEU A 176 44.98 -39.23 -5.55
N GLY A 177 43.86 -38.59 -5.21
CA GLY A 177 42.56 -39.20 -5.08
C GLY A 177 42.26 -39.81 -3.71
N ASN A 178 43.06 -39.53 -2.67
CA ASN A 178 42.80 -39.95 -1.29
C ASN A 178 41.89 -38.95 -0.57
N CYS A 179 41.01 -39.44 0.30
CA CYS A 179 40.16 -38.59 1.13
C CYS A 179 40.92 -38.15 2.38
N ILE A 180 41.12 -36.85 2.55
CA ILE A 180 41.71 -36.22 3.74
C ILE A 180 40.66 -35.40 4.48
N ASP A 181 40.73 -35.43 5.81
CA ASP A 181 39.85 -34.68 6.70
C ASP A 181 39.94 -33.17 6.45
N ILE A 182 38.79 -32.48 6.45
CA ILE A 182 38.73 -31.03 6.32
C ILE A 182 38.95 -30.42 7.69
N ASN A 183 40.05 -29.68 7.89
CA ASN A 183 40.27 -28.98 9.15
C ASN A 183 39.43 -27.68 9.23
N GLU A 184 38.24 -27.74 9.84
CA GLU A 184 37.33 -26.59 9.90
C GLU A 184 37.88 -25.45 10.78
N CYS A 185 38.79 -25.73 11.70
CA CYS A 185 39.40 -24.72 12.57
C CYS A 185 40.36 -23.77 11.84
N LEU A 186 40.74 -24.09 10.59
CA LEU A 186 41.54 -23.22 9.72
C LEU A 186 40.69 -22.40 8.74
N SER A 187 39.36 -22.54 8.79
CA SER A 187 38.43 -21.81 7.92
C SER A 187 38.31 -20.33 8.31
N THR A 188 38.20 -19.45 7.31
CA THR A 188 38.02 -18.00 7.51
C THR A 188 36.70 -17.64 8.20
N ASN A 189 35.73 -18.54 8.21
CA ASN A 189 34.38 -18.29 8.75
C ASN A 189 34.26 -18.54 10.27
N MET A 190 35.36 -18.81 10.98
CA MET A 190 35.43 -19.02 12.44
C MET A 190 34.27 -19.88 12.98
N PRO A 191 34.37 -21.22 12.90
CA PRO A 191 33.23 -22.13 13.02
C PRO A 191 32.65 -22.27 14.45
N CYS A 192 33.32 -21.72 15.47
CA CYS A 192 32.88 -21.71 16.86
C CYS A 192 32.39 -20.32 17.29
N PRO A 193 31.33 -20.22 18.12
CA PRO A 193 30.85 -18.94 18.66
C PRO A 193 31.92 -18.17 19.47
N ALA A 194 31.78 -16.84 19.55
CA ALA A 194 32.71 -15.98 20.28
C ALA A 194 32.92 -16.46 21.75
N GLY A 195 34.19 -16.67 22.14
CA GLY A 195 34.57 -17.15 23.47
C GLY A 195 34.80 -18.66 23.61
N GLN A 196 34.89 -19.39 22.50
CA GLN A 196 35.23 -20.82 22.46
C GLN A 196 36.47 -21.08 21.57
N ILE A 197 37.24 -22.13 21.88
CA ILE A 197 38.36 -22.59 21.06
C ILE A 197 37.89 -23.75 20.17
N CYS A 198 38.30 -23.76 18.91
CA CYS A 198 38.01 -24.85 17.96
C CYS A 198 39.06 -25.96 18.07
N ILE A 199 38.61 -27.22 18.09
CA ILE A 199 39.44 -28.42 18.08
C ILE A 199 38.98 -29.31 16.92
N ASN A 200 39.86 -29.55 15.96
CA ASN A 200 39.58 -30.39 14.79
C ASN A 200 39.49 -31.87 15.17
N THR A 201 38.54 -32.60 14.59
CA THR A 201 38.32 -34.04 14.79
C THR A 201 38.12 -34.75 13.45
N ASP A 202 38.32 -36.06 13.38
CA ASP A 202 38.20 -36.77 12.10
C ASP A 202 36.74 -36.72 11.59
N GLY A 203 36.53 -36.06 10.45
CA GLY A 203 35.24 -35.81 9.80
C GLY A 203 34.42 -34.66 10.37
N SER A 204 34.89 -33.90 11.37
CA SER A 204 34.16 -32.78 11.99
C SER A 204 35.02 -31.92 12.95
N TYR A 205 34.43 -31.02 13.73
CA TYR A 205 35.13 -30.24 14.77
C TYR A 205 34.34 -30.15 16.07
N THR A 206 35.03 -29.85 17.18
CA THR A 206 34.42 -29.59 18.49
C THR A 206 34.85 -28.21 19.02
N CYS A 207 33.97 -27.55 19.78
CA CYS A 207 34.27 -26.25 20.40
C CYS A 207 34.36 -26.41 21.93
N GLN A 208 35.47 -25.97 22.53
CA GLN A 208 35.72 -26.05 23.97
C GLN A 208 35.84 -24.65 24.59
N ARG A 209 35.30 -24.45 25.81
CA ARG A 209 35.26 -23.12 26.46
C ARG A 209 36.64 -22.66 26.98
N ILE A 210 37.01 -21.42 26.65
CA ILE A 210 37.90 -20.59 27.47
C ILE A 210 37.43 -19.13 27.38
N SER A 211 36.92 -18.56 28.47
CA SER A 211 37.16 -17.19 28.96
C SER A 211 35.96 -16.61 29.77
N PRO A 212 36.19 -15.94 30.92
CA PRO A 212 35.13 -15.48 31.84
C PRO A 212 34.67 -14.01 31.64
N SER A 213 34.91 -13.36 30.50
CA SER A 213 34.50 -11.95 30.29
C SER A 213 33.98 -11.65 28.88
N CYS A 214 32.83 -10.99 28.77
CA CYS A 214 32.05 -10.79 27.53
C CYS A 214 32.45 -9.58 26.65
N GLY A 215 33.55 -8.87 26.93
CA GLY A 215 33.90 -7.63 26.21
C GLY A 215 33.03 -6.43 26.61
N ARG A 216 33.22 -5.26 25.96
CA ARG A 216 32.41 -4.04 26.23
C ARG A 216 31.06 -4.13 25.51
N GLY A 217 29.99 -3.65 26.16
CA GLY A 217 28.62 -3.66 25.61
C GLY A 217 27.87 -4.99 25.81
N TYR A 218 28.47 -5.97 26.49
CA TYR A 218 27.85 -7.28 26.75
C TYR A 218 28.07 -7.71 28.21
N HIS A 219 27.08 -8.39 28.79
CA HIS A 219 27.17 -9.01 30.12
C HIS A 219 26.87 -10.52 30.05
N LEU A 220 27.31 -11.29 31.04
CA LEU A 220 26.95 -12.71 31.13
C LEU A 220 25.50 -12.85 31.59
N ASN A 221 24.73 -13.71 30.92
CA ASN A 221 23.43 -14.15 31.44
C ASN A 221 23.54 -14.83 32.81
N GLU A 222 22.41 -14.96 33.51
CA GLU A 222 22.32 -15.53 34.87
C GLU A 222 23.06 -16.88 35.04
N ASP A 223 23.08 -17.72 34.00
CA ASP A 223 23.75 -19.03 34.00
C ASP A 223 25.26 -18.98 33.71
N GLY A 224 25.82 -17.81 33.38
CA GLY A 224 27.23 -17.65 33.05
C GLY A 224 27.68 -18.36 31.75
N THR A 225 26.74 -18.63 30.84
CA THR A 225 26.97 -19.46 29.64
C THR A 225 27.09 -18.68 28.33
N ARG A 226 26.47 -17.50 28.23
CA ARG A 226 26.45 -16.67 27.01
C ARG A 226 26.53 -15.19 27.33
N CYS A 227 27.13 -14.45 26.41
CA CYS A 227 27.17 -12.99 26.43
C CYS A 227 25.89 -12.44 25.81
N VAL A 228 25.19 -11.60 26.55
CA VAL A 228 24.00 -10.88 26.09
C VAL A 228 24.28 -9.41 26.09
N ASP A 229 23.76 -8.78 25.05
CA ASP A 229 23.85 -7.36 24.80
C ASP A 229 23.33 -6.56 26.00
N VAL A 230 24.08 -5.54 26.41
CA VAL A 230 23.62 -4.61 27.44
C VAL A 230 22.69 -3.62 26.77
N ASP A 231 21.40 -3.69 27.05
CA ASP A 231 20.47 -2.69 26.55
C ASP A 231 20.67 -1.35 27.29
N GLU A 232 21.50 -0.48 26.72
CA GLU A 232 21.78 0.83 27.30
C GLU A 232 20.55 1.75 27.30
N CYS A 233 19.56 1.48 26.42
CA CYS A 233 18.32 2.24 26.34
C CYS A 233 17.30 1.86 27.42
N SER A 234 17.40 0.65 27.97
CA SER A 234 16.63 0.21 29.14
C SER A 234 17.13 0.79 30.46
N SER A 235 18.26 1.52 30.46
CA SER A 235 18.78 2.20 31.64
C SER A 235 17.98 3.46 31.98
N SER A 236 17.81 3.75 33.27
CA SER A 236 17.11 4.96 33.76
C SER A 236 17.83 6.27 33.46
N ASN A 237 19.04 6.21 32.89
CA ASN A 237 19.93 7.36 32.73
C ASN A 237 19.72 8.14 31.42
N GLN A 238 18.75 7.76 30.57
CA GLN A 238 18.43 8.42 29.28
C GLN A 238 19.68 8.82 28.50
N PRO A 239 20.43 7.84 27.95
CA PRO A 239 21.78 8.05 27.42
C PRO A 239 21.86 9.02 26.23
N CYS A 240 20.72 9.32 25.58
CA CYS A 240 20.64 10.18 24.40
C CYS A 240 20.25 11.65 24.68
N GLY A 241 20.00 12.02 25.93
CA GLY A 241 19.55 13.37 26.29
C GLY A 241 18.15 13.73 25.77
N GLU A 242 17.70 14.97 26.02
CA GLU A 242 16.37 15.43 25.60
C GLU A 242 16.23 15.51 24.08
N GLY A 243 15.01 15.23 23.57
CA GLY A 243 14.69 15.31 22.14
C GLY A 243 15.12 14.11 21.27
N HIS A 244 15.85 13.14 21.84
CA HIS A 244 16.32 11.95 21.13
C HIS A 244 15.59 10.67 21.55
N VAL A 245 15.57 9.69 20.67
CA VAL A 245 15.18 8.30 20.90
C VAL A 245 16.44 7.45 20.93
N CYS A 246 16.58 6.66 22.00
CA CYS A 246 17.65 5.67 22.11
C CYS A 246 17.25 4.40 21.38
N ILE A 247 18.14 3.90 20.52
CA ILE A 247 17.96 2.64 19.82
C ILE A 247 19.13 1.73 20.16
N ASN A 248 18.82 0.63 20.85
CA ASN A 248 19.79 -0.37 21.23
C ASN A 248 20.28 -1.15 20.01
N ALA A 249 21.57 -1.49 19.99
CA ALA A 249 22.20 -2.24 18.92
C ALA A 249 23.26 -3.21 19.50
N PRO A 250 23.60 -4.30 18.80
CA PRO A 250 24.56 -5.24 19.36
C PRO A 250 25.92 -4.60 19.66
N GLY A 251 26.25 -4.52 20.95
CA GLY A 251 27.49 -3.99 21.51
C GLY A 251 27.54 -2.46 21.63
N ASN A 252 26.47 -1.74 21.30
CA ASN A 252 26.37 -0.28 21.46
C ASN A 252 24.93 0.26 21.37
N TYR A 253 24.76 1.57 21.49
CA TYR A 253 23.49 2.24 21.19
C TYR A 253 23.70 3.41 20.24
N ARG A 254 22.62 3.82 19.57
CA ARG A 254 22.60 5.06 18.79
C ARG A 254 21.41 5.94 19.18
N CYS A 255 21.59 7.23 18.99
CA CYS A 255 20.57 8.23 19.30
C CYS A 255 20.05 8.83 17.99
N GLU A 256 18.75 8.76 17.79
CA GLU A 256 18.07 9.38 16.65
C GLU A 256 17.14 10.49 17.14
N CYS A 257 16.89 11.50 16.31
CA CYS A 257 15.92 12.53 16.69
C CYS A 257 14.51 11.93 16.77
N LYS A 258 13.73 12.38 17.77
CA LYS A 258 12.30 12.07 17.84
C LYS A 258 11.60 12.51 16.55
N SER A 259 10.51 11.85 16.18
CA SER A 259 9.66 12.26 15.07
C SER A 259 9.26 13.73 15.20
N GLY A 260 9.30 14.47 14.09
CA GLY A 260 9.08 15.93 14.08
C GLY A 260 10.33 16.78 14.37
N TYR A 261 11.48 16.16 14.64
CA TYR A 261 12.74 16.87 14.86
C TYR A 261 13.78 16.54 13.79
N SER A 262 14.69 17.48 13.55
CA SER A 262 15.84 17.33 12.65
C SER A 262 17.15 17.55 13.39
N PHE A 263 18.17 16.77 13.04
CA PHE A 263 19.49 16.89 13.65
C PHE A 263 20.20 18.13 13.12
N ASP A 264 20.48 19.10 14.00
CA ASP A 264 21.27 20.27 13.66
C ASP A 264 22.76 19.99 13.88
N VAL A 265 23.55 20.04 12.80
CA VAL A 265 24.98 19.69 12.81
C VAL A 265 25.84 20.70 13.57
N ILE A 266 25.37 21.94 13.73
CA ILE A 266 26.11 23.02 14.39
C ILE A 266 25.94 22.90 15.91
N SER A 267 24.71 22.87 16.39
CA SER A 267 24.39 22.75 17.82
C SER A 267 24.51 21.31 18.34
N ARG A 268 24.61 20.31 17.45
CA ARG A 268 24.64 18.87 17.77
C ARG A 268 23.44 18.42 18.60
N THR A 269 22.27 19.03 18.37
CA THR A 269 21.02 18.69 19.04
C THR A 269 19.88 18.52 18.04
N CYS A 270 18.79 17.89 18.49
CA CYS A 270 17.57 17.78 17.72
C CYS A 270 16.76 19.07 17.85
N ILE A 271 16.59 19.77 16.73
CA ILE A 271 15.75 20.96 16.64
C ILE A 271 14.40 20.60 16.04
N ASP A 272 13.36 21.22 16.57
CA ASP A 272 12.00 21.06 16.09
C ASP A 272 11.89 21.46 14.61
N ILE A 273 11.25 20.62 13.79
CA ILE A 273 10.97 20.94 12.40
C ILE A 273 9.75 21.83 12.38
N ASN A 274 9.91 23.10 12.02
CA ASN A 274 8.74 23.94 11.88
C ASN A 274 7.94 23.60 10.62
N GLU A 275 6.93 22.71 10.72
CA GLU A 275 6.22 22.22 9.54
C GLU A 275 5.42 23.34 8.86
N CYS A 276 4.87 24.29 9.65
CA CYS A 276 4.16 25.45 9.13
C CYS A 276 5.02 26.33 8.22
N ARG A 277 6.31 26.50 8.55
CA ARG A 277 7.28 27.22 7.72
C ARG A 277 7.78 26.38 6.55
N ARG A 278 7.92 25.07 6.74
CA ARG A 278 8.42 24.14 5.72
C ARG A 278 7.39 23.90 4.61
N TYR A 279 6.10 23.88 4.95
CA TYR A 279 4.99 23.61 4.03
C TYR A 279 3.88 24.68 4.13
N PRO A 280 4.18 25.95 3.80
CA PRO A 280 3.25 27.05 3.97
C PRO A 280 1.98 26.86 3.13
N GLY A 281 0.81 26.97 3.75
CA GLY A 281 -0.50 26.86 3.10
C GLY A 281 -0.88 25.46 2.59
N ARG A 282 -0.12 24.41 2.94
CA ARG A 282 -0.38 23.03 2.50
C ARG A 282 -0.87 22.10 3.60
N LEU A 283 -0.63 22.44 4.86
CA LEU A 283 -0.91 21.57 6.00
C LEU A 283 -2.30 21.76 6.60
N CYS A 284 -2.79 23.00 6.60
CA CYS A 284 -4.02 23.44 7.23
C CYS A 284 -4.83 24.26 6.23
N ALA A 285 -6.16 24.16 6.28
CA ALA A 285 -7.03 24.98 5.43
C ALA A 285 -6.92 26.48 5.76
N HIS A 286 -6.85 26.84 7.05
CA HIS A 286 -6.74 28.22 7.51
C HIS A 286 -5.38 28.50 8.16
N LYS A 287 -5.24 28.33 9.47
CA LYS A 287 -4.05 28.71 10.22
C LYS A 287 -3.30 27.49 10.72
N CYS A 288 -1.97 27.51 10.58
CA CYS A 288 -1.05 26.49 11.09
C CYS A 288 -0.27 27.05 12.28
N GLU A 289 -0.24 26.31 13.38
CA GLU A 289 0.53 26.64 14.56
C GLU A 289 1.52 25.52 14.88
N ASN A 290 2.79 25.89 14.93
CA ASN A 290 3.88 24.95 15.15
C ASN A 290 4.01 24.61 16.63
N THR A 291 4.19 23.34 16.96
CA THR A 291 4.43 22.86 18.33
C THR A 291 5.67 21.98 18.38
N PRO A 292 6.29 21.78 19.56
CA PRO A 292 7.43 20.87 19.64
C PRO A 292 7.06 19.44 19.20
N GLY A 293 7.67 18.98 18.11
CA GLY A 293 7.50 17.65 17.51
C GLY A 293 6.30 17.50 16.57
N SER A 294 5.52 18.56 16.31
CA SER A 294 4.34 18.51 15.46
C SER A 294 3.83 19.92 15.11
N TYR A 295 2.64 19.98 14.53
CA TYR A 295 1.86 21.19 14.39
C TYR A 295 0.39 20.89 14.68
N TYR A 296 -0.41 21.94 14.84
CA TYR A 296 -1.87 21.82 14.84
C TYR A 296 -2.49 22.94 14.01
N CYS A 297 -3.68 22.66 13.48
CA CYS A 297 -4.43 23.60 12.67
C CYS A 297 -5.49 24.31 13.51
N THR A 298 -5.69 25.59 13.24
CA THR A 298 -6.77 26.39 13.82
C THR A 298 -7.58 27.06 12.72
N CYS A 299 -8.86 27.26 12.99
CA CYS A 299 -9.79 27.89 12.06
C CYS A 299 -10.03 29.35 12.45
N THR A 300 -10.25 30.20 11.44
CA THR A 300 -10.73 31.57 11.64
C THR A 300 -12.13 31.58 12.24
N MET A 301 -12.55 32.74 12.80
CA MET A 301 -13.91 32.92 13.29
C MET A 301 -14.94 32.56 12.21
N GLY A 302 -16.06 31.97 12.61
CA GLY A 302 -17.10 31.43 11.70
C GLY A 302 -16.85 30.00 11.22
N PHE A 303 -15.78 29.34 11.68
CA PHE A 303 -15.44 27.98 11.25
C PHE A 303 -15.02 27.10 12.43
N LYS A 304 -15.28 25.79 12.30
CA LYS A 304 -14.85 24.76 13.22
C LYS A 304 -13.84 23.82 12.55
N LEU A 305 -12.91 23.28 13.34
CA LEU A 305 -11.96 22.29 12.84
C LEU A 305 -12.70 20.97 12.58
N SER A 306 -12.51 20.41 11.39
CA SER A 306 -13.08 19.13 10.99
C SER A 306 -12.39 17.96 11.71
N THR A 307 -12.96 16.77 11.56
CA THR A 307 -12.47 15.53 12.18
C THR A 307 -11.10 15.09 11.67
N ASP A 308 -10.68 15.58 10.51
CA ASP A 308 -9.34 15.35 9.95
C ASP A 308 -8.24 16.18 10.64
N GLY A 309 -8.62 17.10 11.54
CA GLY A 309 -7.70 17.99 12.25
C GLY A 309 -6.99 19.03 11.36
N ARG A 310 -7.43 19.21 10.10
CA ARG A 310 -6.77 20.07 9.10
C ARG A 310 -7.72 20.98 8.33
N SER A 311 -8.91 20.48 8.03
CA SER A 311 -9.94 21.20 7.28
C SER A 311 -10.79 22.05 8.22
N CYS A 312 -11.28 23.18 7.71
CA CYS A 312 -12.19 24.05 8.44
C CYS A 312 -13.56 24.01 7.78
N GLU A 313 -14.55 23.60 8.56
CA GLU A 313 -15.95 23.56 8.15
C GLU A 313 -16.66 24.81 8.64
N ASP A 314 -17.56 25.33 7.81
CA ASP A 314 -18.42 26.45 8.15
C ASP A 314 -19.24 26.13 9.40
N LEU A 315 -19.26 27.07 10.36
CA LEU A 315 -20.04 26.93 11.57
C LEU A 315 -21.42 27.55 11.31
N ASN A 316 -22.47 26.73 11.36
CA ASN A 316 -23.82 27.23 11.14
C ASN A 316 -24.35 27.95 12.39
N GLU A 317 -24.18 29.28 12.46
CA GLU A 317 -24.65 30.04 13.62
C GLU A 317 -26.18 30.00 13.78
N CYS A 318 -26.93 29.77 12.70
CA CYS A 318 -28.40 29.74 12.74
C CYS A 318 -28.98 28.59 13.57
N GLU A 319 -28.21 27.54 13.89
CA GLU A 319 -28.65 26.48 14.81
C GLU A 319 -28.92 27.03 16.23
N SER A 320 -28.26 28.11 16.61
CA SER A 320 -28.46 28.78 17.89
C SER A 320 -29.60 29.81 17.90
N SER A 321 -30.26 30.03 16.76
CA SER A 321 -31.29 31.08 16.58
C SER A 321 -30.82 32.47 17.05
N PRO A 322 -29.70 33.01 16.54
CA PRO A 322 -29.14 34.28 17.00
C PRO A 322 -30.00 35.48 16.56
N CYS A 323 -30.69 35.38 15.42
CA CYS A 323 -31.51 36.42 14.85
C CYS A 323 -32.88 36.53 15.53
N SER A 324 -33.41 37.76 15.65
CA SER A 324 -34.76 37.99 16.17
C SER A 324 -35.86 37.39 15.27
N GLN A 325 -35.61 37.31 13.97
CA GLN A 325 -36.55 36.74 12.98
C GLN A 325 -35.86 35.69 12.10
N GLU A 326 -35.56 36.01 10.83
CA GLU A 326 -35.01 35.04 9.88
C GLU A 326 -33.48 35.05 9.92
N CYS A 327 -32.87 33.85 9.89
CA CYS A 327 -31.43 33.66 9.86
C CYS A 327 -31.04 32.89 8.60
N ALA A 328 -30.06 33.39 7.86
CA ALA A 328 -29.41 32.65 6.79
C ALA A 328 -27.94 32.43 7.12
N ASN A 329 -27.52 31.16 7.07
CA ASN A 329 -26.12 30.80 7.22
C ASN A 329 -25.35 31.16 5.94
N VAL A 330 -24.20 31.80 6.10
CA VAL A 330 -23.35 32.26 4.99
C VAL A 330 -21.94 31.75 5.23
N TYR A 331 -21.15 31.53 4.18
CA TYR A 331 -19.79 31.03 4.37
C TYR A 331 -18.94 31.99 5.25
N GLY A 332 -18.57 31.52 6.44
CA GLY A 332 -17.80 32.20 7.47
C GLY A 332 -18.59 33.12 8.41
N SER A 333 -19.93 33.18 8.30
CA SER A 333 -20.78 34.01 9.16
C SER A 333 -22.27 33.70 8.99
N TYR A 334 -23.13 34.59 9.46
CA TYR A 334 -24.57 34.52 9.22
C TYR A 334 -25.13 35.91 8.93
N GLN A 335 -26.33 35.94 8.35
CA GLN A 335 -27.04 37.17 8.08
C GLN A 335 -28.47 37.07 8.61
N CYS A 336 -28.88 38.10 9.34
CA CYS A 336 -30.24 38.24 9.82
C CYS A 336 -31.10 39.01 8.81
N TYR A 337 -32.32 38.53 8.61
CA TYR A 337 -33.29 39.14 7.71
C TYR A 337 -34.58 39.41 8.48
N CYS A 338 -35.19 40.55 8.17
CA CYS A 338 -36.45 40.95 8.74
C CYS A 338 -37.58 40.66 7.75
N ARG A 339 -38.70 40.16 8.27
CA ARG A 339 -39.94 40.00 7.53
C ARG A 339 -40.43 41.38 7.07
N ARG A 340 -41.32 41.37 6.07
CA ARG A 340 -41.94 42.60 5.55
C ARG A 340 -42.60 43.40 6.67
N GLY A 341 -42.40 44.73 6.66
CA GLY A 341 -42.86 45.65 7.72
C GLY A 341 -41.84 45.88 8.83
N PHE A 342 -40.68 45.22 8.77
CA PHE A 342 -39.59 45.38 9.73
C PHE A 342 -38.29 45.75 9.03
N GLN A 343 -37.44 46.47 9.75
CA GLN A 343 -36.07 46.79 9.35
C GLN A 343 -35.08 46.24 10.36
N LEU A 344 -33.89 45.89 9.88
CA LEU A 344 -32.81 45.42 10.75
C LEU A 344 -32.28 46.60 11.55
N SER A 345 -32.10 46.43 12.86
CA SER A 345 -31.59 47.47 13.74
C SER A 345 -30.15 47.83 13.36
N ASP A 346 -29.89 49.12 13.18
CA ASP A 346 -28.56 49.64 12.86
C ASP A 346 -27.55 49.49 14.01
N VAL A 347 -28.03 49.15 15.21
CA VAL A 347 -27.20 49.07 16.43
C VAL A 347 -26.55 47.70 16.57
N ASP A 348 -27.34 46.63 16.46
CA ASP A 348 -26.88 45.26 16.71
C ASP A 348 -26.81 44.39 15.44
N GLY A 349 -27.49 44.78 14.36
CA GLY A 349 -27.57 43.99 13.12
C GLY A 349 -28.28 42.65 13.28
N ILE A 350 -29.07 42.48 14.35
CA ILE A 350 -29.67 41.19 14.75
C ILE A 350 -31.17 41.36 15.07
N SER A 351 -31.53 42.48 15.70
CA SER A 351 -32.90 42.79 16.09
C SER A 351 -33.67 43.41 14.92
N CYS A 352 -34.93 43.00 14.75
CA CYS A 352 -35.83 43.58 13.77
C CYS A 352 -36.77 44.56 14.46
N GLU A 353 -36.75 45.81 14.00
CA GLU A 353 -37.56 46.90 14.49
C GLU A 353 -38.70 47.18 13.52
N ASP A 354 -39.87 47.48 14.07
CA ASP A 354 -41.07 47.81 13.31
C ASP A 354 -40.86 49.09 12.52
N ILE A 355 -41.24 49.09 11.23
CA ILE A 355 -41.19 50.29 10.40
C ILE A 355 -42.46 51.08 10.69
N ASP A 356 -42.32 52.27 11.27
CA ASP A 356 -43.45 53.18 11.39
C ASP A 356 -43.82 53.76 10.01
N GLU A 357 -44.73 53.10 9.29
CA GLU A 357 -45.08 53.54 7.94
C GLU A 357 -45.81 54.88 7.93
N CYS A 358 -46.43 55.27 9.05
CA CYS A 358 -47.08 56.56 9.22
C CYS A 358 -46.06 57.70 9.27
N VAL A 359 -44.92 57.48 9.92
CA VAL A 359 -43.81 58.44 9.95
C VAL A 359 -42.98 58.39 8.67
N ALA A 360 -42.77 57.20 8.12
CA ALA A 360 -42.02 57.01 6.87
C ALA A 360 -42.80 57.43 5.62
N GLU A 361 -44.08 57.84 5.77
CA GLU A 361 -45.01 58.17 4.68
C GLU A 361 -45.15 57.03 3.64
N SER A 362 -44.92 55.79 4.07
CA SER A 362 -44.96 54.59 3.22
C SER A 362 -46.31 53.86 3.32
N HIS A 363 -47.38 54.61 3.53
CA HIS A 363 -48.75 54.09 3.65
C HIS A 363 -49.64 54.57 2.50
N ASN A 364 -50.75 53.88 2.28
CA ASN A 364 -51.73 54.22 1.24
C ASN A 364 -53.08 54.70 1.80
N CYS A 365 -53.10 55.20 3.04
CA CYS A 365 -54.29 55.80 3.65
C CYS A 365 -54.88 56.94 2.82
N SER A 366 -56.20 56.99 2.75
CA SER A 366 -56.92 58.10 2.12
C SER A 366 -56.79 59.39 2.95
N PHE A 367 -57.01 60.55 2.32
CA PHE A 367 -56.92 61.86 2.99
C PHE A 367 -57.89 62.03 4.17
N ASN A 368 -59.00 61.30 4.18
CA ASN A 368 -59.99 61.30 5.28
C ASN A 368 -59.71 60.26 6.37
N GLU A 369 -58.66 59.46 6.23
CA GLU A 369 -58.25 58.43 7.18
C GLU A 369 -57.03 58.91 7.96
N THR A 370 -56.96 58.51 9.23
CA THR A 370 -55.76 58.69 10.05
C THR A 370 -54.95 57.40 9.98
N CYS A 371 -53.65 57.53 9.70
CA CYS A 371 -52.72 56.40 9.75
C CYS A 371 -52.37 56.06 11.20
N PHE A 372 -52.40 54.77 11.52
CA PHE A 372 -51.93 54.23 12.80
C PHE A 372 -50.93 53.12 12.55
N ASN A 373 -49.74 53.29 13.11
CA ASN A 373 -48.69 52.27 13.06
C ASN A 373 -49.08 51.06 13.94
N ILE A 374 -48.88 49.86 13.43
CA ILE A 374 -49.10 48.60 14.13
C ILE A 374 -47.90 47.67 13.90
N GLN A 375 -47.76 46.65 14.74
CA GLN A 375 -46.62 45.74 14.60
C GLN A 375 -46.69 44.96 13.26
N GLY A 376 -45.73 45.26 12.37
CA GLY A 376 -45.55 44.70 11.03
C GLY A 376 -46.34 45.41 9.92
N GLY A 377 -46.88 46.61 10.17
CA GLY A 377 -47.69 47.32 9.19
C GLY A 377 -48.39 48.56 9.72
N PHE A 378 -49.33 49.07 8.92
CA PHE A 378 -50.18 50.19 9.33
C PHE A 378 -51.67 49.87 9.15
N ARG A 379 -52.50 50.69 9.79
CA ARG A 379 -53.95 50.71 9.65
C ARG A 379 -54.42 52.12 9.33
N CYS A 380 -55.22 52.23 8.28
CA CYS A 380 -55.92 53.45 7.93
C CYS A 380 -57.32 53.39 8.53
N LEU A 381 -57.63 54.32 9.44
CA LEU A 381 -58.91 54.31 10.13
C LEU A 381 -59.59 55.66 9.96
N SER A 382 -60.83 55.62 9.49
CA SER A 382 -61.72 56.78 9.47
C SER A 382 -62.40 56.92 10.82
N LEU A 383 -62.23 58.07 11.47
CA LEU A 383 -62.94 58.37 12.72
C LEU A 383 -64.28 59.06 12.46
N GLU A 384 -65.37 58.39 12.84
CA GLU A 384 -66.72 58.97 12.89
C GLU A 384 -67.16 59.20 14.34
N CYS A 385 -67.64 60.42 14.63
CA CYS A 385 -68.19 60.74 15.94
C CYS A 385 -69.66 60.34 16.04
N PRO A 386 -70.11 59.74 17.16
CA PRO A 386 -71.53 59.43 17.38
C PRO A 386 -72.42 60.67 17.33
N GLU A 387 -73.73 60.47 17.15
CA GLU A 387 -74.70 61.56 17.23
C GLU A 387 -74.55 62.37 18.53
N ASN A 388 -74.73 63.69 18.44
CA ASN A 388 -74.50 64.67 19.52
C ASN A 388 -73.04 64.95 19.89
N TYR A 389 -72.09 64.50 19.07
CA TYR A 389 -70.68 64.85 19.21
C TYR A 389 -70.14 65.51 17.93
N ARG A 390 -69.15 66.40 18.10
CA ARG A 390 -68.33 66.93 17.00
C ARG A 390 -66.90 66.45 17.13
N LYS A 391 -66.21 66.29 15.99
CA LYS A 391 -64.77 66.03 15.95
C LYS A 391 -64.03 67.27 16.46
N SER A 392 -63.16 67.10 17.46
CA SER A 392 -62.34 68.16 18.07
C SER A 392 -60.83 67.91 17.90
N GLY A 393 -60.47 66.80 17.24
CA GLY A 393 -59.10 66.42 16.85
C GLY A 393 -59.11 65.09 16.11
N ASP A 394 -57.94 64.56 15.74
CA ASP A 394 -57.85 63.32 14.93
C ASP A 394 -58.45 62.10 15.62
N THR A 395 -58.39 62.04 16.96
CA THR A 395 -58.88 60.92 17.76
C THR A 395 -59.94 61.31 18.80
N ARG A 396 -60.52 62.52 18.71
CA ARG A 396 -61.36 63.08 19.79
C ARG A 396 -62.72 63.56 19.29
N CYS A 397 -63.76 63.14 20.00
CA CYS A 397 -65.13 63.61 19.86
C CYS A 397 -65.56 64.35 21.14
N GLU A 398 -66.01 65.59 20.98
CA GLU A 398 -66.52 66.42 22.07
C GLU A 398 -68.03 66.55 21.99
N ARG A 399 -68.69 66.44 23.15
CA ARG A 399 -70.13 66.54 23.23
C ARG A 399 -70.59 67.94 22.83
N LEU A 400 -71.64 68.01 22.02
CA LEU A 400 -72.28 69.27 21.67
C LEU A 400 -72.97 69.91 22.90
N PRO A 401 -73.17 71.24 22.92
CA PRO A 401 -73.91 71.91 23.97
C PRO A 401 -75.33 71.32 24.12
N CYS A 402 -75.74 70.98 25.34
CA CYS A 402 -77.07 70.45 25.60
C CYS A 402 -78.09 71.59 25.70
N ASN A 403 -78.94 71.77 24.68
CA ASN A 403 -80.04 72.74 24.73
C ASN A 403 -81.23 72.15 25.50
N GLU A 404 -81.20 72.26 26.82
CA GLU A 404 -82.24 71.84 27.81
C GLU A 404 -82.64 70.35 27.84
N ASN A 405 -82.14 69.51 26.93
CA ASN A 405 -82.37 68.07 26.96
C ASN A 405 -81.62 67.41 28.14
N LYS A 406 -82.38 66.88 29.11
CA LYS A 406 -81.84 66.16 30.28
C LYS A 406 -81.10 64.87 29.91
N GLU A 407 -81.45 64.22 28.80
CA GLU A 407 -80.75 63.01 28.33
C GLU A 407 -79.36 63.34 27.78
N CYS A 408 -79.15 64.54 27.23
CA CYS A 408 -77.82 64.96 26.76
C CYS A 408 -76.83 65.19 27.91
N GLN A 409 -77.31 65.55 29.11
CA GLN A 409 -76.44 65.78 30.28
C GLN A 409 -75.83 64.50 30.83
N SER A 410 -76.45 63.33 30.60
CA SER A 410 -75.90 62.04 31.00
C SER A 410 -74.83 61.51 30.04
N LEU A 411 -74.75 62.08 28.82
CA LEU A 411 -73.75 61.70 27.84
C LEU A 411 -72.34 62.14 28.27
N PRO A 412 -71.32 61.30 28.00
CA PRO A 412 -69.92 61.64 28.24
C PRO A 412 -69.53 63.01 27.66
N LEU A 413 -68.69 63.77 28.38
CA LEU A 413 -68.20 65.06 27.88
C LEU A 413 -67.26 64.88 26.67
N ARG A 414 -66.48 63.81 26.68
CA ARG A 414 -65.49 63.52 25.64
C ARG A 414 -65.36 62.02 25.43
N ILE A 415 -65.27 61.63 24.17
CA ILE A 415 -64.90 60.28 23.72
C ILE A 415 -63.53 60.42 23.04
N THR A 416 -62.55 59.66 23.49
CA THR A 416 -61.20 59.65 22.90
C THR A 416 -60.85 58.24 22.44
N TYR A 417 -60.35 58.14 21.22
CA TYR A 417 -59.96 56.89 20.60
C TYR A 417 -58.45 56.73 20.74
N TYR A 418 -58.01 55.53 21.11
CA TYR A 418 -56.60 55.18 21.26
C TYR A 418 -56.36 53.89 20.51
N HIS A 419 -55.18 53.77 19.92
CA HIS A 419 -54.73 52.59 19.21
C HIS A 419 -53.54 52.03 19.96
N LEU A 420 -53.60 50.75 20.32
CA LEU A 420 -52.57 50.02 21.01
C LEU A 420 -52.22 48.80 20.17
N SER A 421 -50.94 48.53 19.98
CA SER A 421 -50.44 47.36 19.28
C SER A 421 -49.49 46.60 20.19
N PHE A 422 -49.66 45.28 20.29
CA PHE A 422 -48.73 44.42 21.00
C PHE A 422 -48.74 42.98 20.46
N PRO A 423 -47.64 42.22 20.64
CA PRO A 423 -47.56 40.86 20.15
C PRO A 423 -48.37 39.88 21.00
N THR A 424 -48.71 38.70 20.46
CA THR A 424 -49.42 37.64 21.19
C THR A 424 -48.64 37.14 22.41
N ASN A 425 -47.34 37.41 22.53
CA ASN A 425 -46.47 36.96 23.62
C ASN A 425 -46.12 38.01 24.67
N ILE A 426 -46.86 39.11 24.69
CA ILE A 426 -46.67 40.14 25.69
C ILE A 426 -46.71 39.54 27.10
N GLN A 427 -45.68 39.86 27.90
CA GLN A 427 -45.56 39.38 29.28
C GLN A 427 -46.67 40.01 30.14
N VAL A 428 -47.42 39.17 30.85
CA VAL A 428 -48.51 39.59 31.74
C VAL A 428 -48.19 39.22 33.20
N PRO A 429 -48.61 40.02 34.20
CA PRO A 429 -49.43 41.22 34.08
C PRO A 429 -48.66 42.46 33.60
N THR A 430 -49.27 43.28 32.74
CA THR A 430 -48.66 44.52 32.24
C THR A 430 -49.65 45.68 32.14
N ASP A 431 -49.17 46.90 32.37
CA ASP A 431 -49.94 48.13 32.32
C ASP A 431 -50.05 48.61 30.86
N ILE A 432 -51.24 48.57 30.26
CA ILE A 432 -51.42 48.88 28.83
C ILE A 432 -52.01 50.27 28.57
N PHE A 433 -52.67 50.87 29.56
CA PHE A 433 -53.30 52.18 29.41
C PHE A 433 -53.43 52.88 30.75
N ARG A 434 -53.16 54.19 30.78
CA ARG A 434 -53.31 55.05 31.96
C ARG A 434 -54.23 56.21 31.63
N MET A 435 -55.19 56.49 32.50
CA MET A 435 -56.14 57.60 32.35
C MET A 435 -56.21 58.44 33.63
N GLY A 436 -56.32 59.75 33.45
CA GLY A 436 -56.48 60.74 34.51
C GLY A 436 -56.91 62.10 33.94
N PRO A 437 -57.32 63.06 34.79
CA PRO A 437 -57.61 64.41 34.35
C PRO A 437 -56.31 65.12 33.94
N SER A 438 -56.38 65.97 32.91
CA SER A 438 -55.22 66.76 32.44
C SER A 438 -54.65 67.67 33.53
N ASN A 439 -55.53 68.27 34.35
CA ASN A 439 -55.16 69.06 35.52
C ASN A 439 -55.85 68.47 36.75
N ALA A 440 -55.05 67.90 37.66
CA ALA A 440 -55.52 67.37 38.93
C ALA A 440 -55.68 68.47 39.97
N VAL A 441 -56.84 68.54 40.64
CA VAL A 441 -57.14 69.49 41.71
C VAL A 441 -57.27 68.72 43.04
N PRO A 442 -56.84 69.30 44.18
CA PRO A 442 -57.08 68.69 45.49
C PRO A 442 -58.59 68.42 45.72
N GLY A 443 -58.93 67.19 46.12
CA GLY A 443 -60.31 66.76 46.34
C GLY A 443 -60.96 66.04 45.15
N ASP A 444 -60.32 66.03 43.97
CA ASP A 444 -60.77 65.21 42.85
C ASP A 444 -60.80 63.72 43.22
N LYS A 445 -61.85 63.03 42.77
CA LYS A 445 -61.94 61.57 42.84
C LYS A 445 -62.25 61.02 41.46
N ILE A 446 -61.50 60.00 41.06
CA ILE A 446 -61.78 59.25 39.83
C ILE A 446 -62.27 57.84 40.13
N LEU A 447 -63.18 57.35 39.28
CA LEU A 447 -63.58 55.95 39.20
C LEU A 447 -63.38 55.47 37.77
N LEU A 448 -62.61 54.39 37.60
CA LEU A 448 -62.29 53.79 36.29
C LEU A 448 -62.94 52.42 36.18
N SER A 449 -63.75 52.21 35.15
CA SER A 449 -64.41 50.94 34.86
C SER A 449 -64.28 50.57 33.38
N ILE A 450 -64.17 49.27 33.11
CA ILE A 450 -64.34 48.72 31.77
C ILE A 450 -65.84 48.49 31.56
N ILE A 451 -66.44 49.11 30.54
CA ILE A 451 -67.89 49.02 30.27
C ILE A 451 -68.23 48.10 29.09
N SER A 452 -67.28 47.84 28.18
CA SER A 452 -67.46 46.86 27.08
C SER A 452 -66.11 46.31 26.61
N GLY A 453 -66.13 45.18 25.90
CA GLY A 453 -64.94 44.65 25.21
C GLY A 453 -63.99 43.80 26.05
N ASN A 454 -64.46 43.29 27.19
CA ASN A 454 -63.69 42.45 28.11
C ASN A 454 -64.47 41.20 28.55
N GLN A 455 -65.23 40.59 27.64
CA GLN A 455 -66.06 39.43 27.93
C GLN A 455 -65.22 38.21 28.35
N GLU A 456 -64.02 38.08 27.81
CA GLU A 456 -63.07 36.99 28.09
C GLU A 456 -62.17 37.26 29.33
N GLY A 457 -62.25 38.45 29.92
CA GLY A 457 -61.54 38.80 31.15
C GLY A 457 -60.02 38.99 30.99
N PHE A 458 -59.55 39.47 29.84
CA PHE A 458 -58.13 39.77 29.60
C PHE A 458 -57.64 40.99 30.39
N PHE A 459 -58.53 41.95 30.66
CA PHE A 459 -58.19 43.25 31.20
C PHE A 459 -58.85 43.50 32.56
N THR A 460 -58.18 44.30 33.40
CA THR A 460 -58.74 44.78 34.67
C THR A 460 -58.37 46.23 34.91
N THR A 461 -59.13 46.95 35.74
CA THR A 461 -58.77 48.30 36.16
C THR A 461 -58.13 48.29 37.54
N LYS A 462 -57.11 49.12 37.73
CA LYS A 462 -56.46 49.33 39.02
C LYS A 462 -56.33 50.83 39.29
N LYS A 463 -56.71 51.26 40.49
CA LYS A 463 -56.49 52.64 40.93
C LYS A 463 -55.03 52.78 41.38
N VAL A 464 -54.31 53.75 40.81
CA VAL A 464 -52.91 54.03 41.18
C VAL A 464 -52.85 55.11 42.25
N ASN A 465 -53.56 56.21 42.05
CA ASN A 465 -53.70 57.28 43.04
C ASN A 465 -55.08 57.97 42.88
N ASN A 466 -55.33 59.07 43.60
CA ASN A 466 -56.63 59.77 43.54
C ASN A 466 -56.92 60.42 42.18
N HIS A 467 -55.92 60.51 41.30
CA HIS A 467 -56.00 61.21 40.02
C HIS A 467 -55.62 60.34 38.82
N SER A 468 -55.30 59.06 39.00
CA SER A 468 -54.95 58.17 37.90
C SER A 468 -55.35 56.72 38.15
N GLY A 469 -55.92 56.13 37.10
CA GLY A 469 -56.25 54.72 37.01
C GLY A 469 -55.51 54.11 35.81
N ILE A 470 -55.24 52.82 35.91
CA ILE A 470 -54.60 52.04 34.85
C ILE A 470 -55.49 50.88 34.46
N VAL A 471 -55.38 50.49 33.20
CA VAL A 471 -55.89 49.23 32.66
C VAL A 471 -54.70 48.28 32.57
N VAL A 472 -54.83 47.14 33.23
CA VAL A 472 -53.81 46.09 33.31
C VAL A 472 -54.30 44.89 32.52
N MET A 473 -53.46 44.41 31.61
CA MET A 473 -53.65 43.13 30.95
C MET A 473 -53.20 42.03 31.91
N GLN A 474 -54.12 41.18 32.36
CA GLN A 474 -53.85 40.11 33.32
C GLN A 474 -53.63 38.76 32.65
N ARG A 475 -54.20 38.57 31.46
CA ARG A 475 -54.11 37.32 30.70
C ARG A 475 -53.66 37.64 29.30
N GLN A 476 -52.75 36.82 28.80
CA GLN A 476 -52.20 36.90 27.45
C GLN A 476 -53.25 36.52 26.41
N ILE A 477 -53.23 37.18 25.26
CA ILE A 477 -54.07 36.86 24.10
C ILE A 477 -53.18 36.07 23.14
N THR A 478 -53.42 34.76 23.04
CA THR A 478 -52.50 33.83 22.35
C THR A 478 -52.62 33.85 20.83
N GLU A 479 -53.76 34.32 20.31
CA GLU A 479 -54.06 34.37 18.88
C GLU A 479 -54.16 35.82 18.38
N PRO A 480 -53.75 36.12 17.14
CA PRO A 480 -53.90 37.45 16.58
C PRO A 480 -55.37 37.87 16.53
N ARG A 481 -55.69 39.02 17.14
CA ARG A 481 -57.06 39.51 17.28
C ARG A 481 -57.12 41.02 17.41
N ASP A 482 -58.19 41.58 16.87
CA ASP A 482 -58.54 42.98 17.03
C ASP A 482 -59.62 43.09 18.10
N LEU A 483 -59.38 43.90 19.13
CA LEU A 483 -60.29 44.11 20.25
C LEU A 483 -60.64 45.59 20.39
N LEU A 484 -61.87 45.87 20.77
CA LEU A 484 -62.32 47.22 21.12
C LEU A 484 -62.75 47.26 22.58
N LEU A 485 -61.89 47.81 23.43
CA LEU A 485 -62.14 47.98 24.85
C LEU A 485 -62.69 49.38 25.13
N THR A 486 -63.86 49.47 25.77
CA THR A 486 -64.43 50.78 26.15
C THR A 486 -64.24 50.99 27.65
N ILE A 487 -63.48 52.03 27.98
CA ILE A 487 -63.16 52.44 29.34
C ILE A 487 -63.93 53.71 29.68
N GLN A 488 -64.54 53.71 30.85
CA GLN A 488 -65.22 54.86 31.42
C GLN A 488 -64.44 55.40 32.62
N MET A 489 -64.19 56.70 32.61
CA MET A 489 -63.70 57.45 33.75
C MET A 489 -64.76 58.42 34.23
N GLN A 490 -65.19 58.28 35.46
CA GLN A 490 -66.00 59.28 36.16
C GLN A 490 -65.09 60.16 37.01
N LEU A 491 -65.08 61.47 36.76
CA LEU A 491 -64.36 62.46 37.54
C LEU A 491 -65.34 63.23 38.41
N SER A 492 -65.23 63.09 39.72
CA SER A 492 -65.95 63.90 40.69
C SER A 492 -65.09 65.10 41.11
N ARG A 493 -65.56 66.31 40.81
CA ARG A 493 -64.91 67.59 41.12
C ARG A 493 -65.92 68.58 41.67
N HIS A 494 -65.68 69.12 42.86
CA HIS A 494 -66.57 70.08 43.53
C HIS A 494 -68.06 69.65 43.53
N GLY A 495 -68.34 68.36 43.70
CA GLY A 495 -69.70 67.80 43.70
C GLY A 495 -70.32 67.53 42.33
N THR A 496 -69.68 67.96 41.23
CA THR A 496 -70.11 67.61 39.87
C THR A 496 -69.40 66.32 39.42
N VAL A 497 -70.14 65.38 38.82
CA VAL A 497 -69.58 64.15 38.25
C VAL A 497 -69.63 64.24 36.74
N ASN A 498 -68.46 64.22 36.11
CA ASN A 498 -68.32 64.24 34.66
C ASN A 498 -67.81 62.90 34.16
N THR A 499 -68.40 62.40 33.07
CA THR A 499 -68.03 61.12 32.46
C THR A 499 -67.15 61.36 31.23
N PHE A 500 -66.08 60.58 31.11
CA PHE A 500 -65.18 60.55 29.97
C PHE A 500 -65.05 59.11 29.47
N ILE A 501 -65.03 58.91 28.16
CA ILE A 501 -64.86 57.60 27.54
C ILE A 501 -63.54 57.54 26.80
N ALA A 502 -62.80 56.46 27.01
CA ALA A 502 -61.67 56.06 26.18
C ALA A 502 -62.04 54.76 25.45
N LYS A 503 -61.97 54.78 24.12
CA LYS A 503 -62.11 53.59 23.27
C LYS A 503 -60.72 53.14 22.84
N LEU A 504 -60.28 51.98 23.32
CA LEU A 504 -58.98 51.41 22.99
C LEU A 504 -59.19 50.35 21.89
N PHE A 505 -58.74 50.66 20.68
CA PHE A 505 -58.54 49.67 19.63
C PHE A 505 -57.21 48.98 19.88
N ILE A 506 -57.27 47.71 20.23
CA ILE A 506 -56.12 46.89 20.57
C ILE A 506 -55.91 45.90 19.42
N PHE A 507 -54.79 46.03 18.73
CA PHE A 507 -54.36 45.13 17.67
C PHE A 507 -53.34 44.15 18.25
N VAL A 508 -53.72 42.88 18.34
CA VAL A 508 -52.81 41.82 18.75
C VAL A 508 -52.28 41.12 17.50
N SER A 509 -50.99 41.30 17.23
CA SER A 509 -50.30 40.65 16.11
C SER A 509 -49.65 39.36 16.57
N ALA A 510 -49.52 38.37 15.68
CA ALA A 510 -48.80 37.13 15.99
C ALA A 510 -47.39 37.47 16.50
N GLN A 511 -46.90 36.68 17.45
CA GLN A 511 -45.49 36.59 17.78
C GLN A 511 -44.69 36.52 16.47
N LEU A 512 -43.77 37.45 16.31
CA LEU A 512 -42.84 37.50 15.19
C LEU A 512 -41.67 36.55 15.43
#